data_AF-A0A4Y9AEZ7-F1
#
_entry.id   AF-A0A4Y9AEZ7-F1
#
_cell.length_a   1.000
_cell.length_b   1.000
_cell.length_c   1.000
_cell.angle_alpha   90.00
_cell.angle_beta   90.00
_cell.angle_gamma   90.00
#
_symmetry.space_group_name_H-M   'P 1'
#
loop_
_entity.id
_entity.type
_entity.pdbx_description
1 polymer ?
#
loop_
_entity_poly.entity_id
_entity_poly.type
_entity_poly.pdbx_seq_one_letter_code
_entity_poly.pdbx_strand_id
1 'polypeptide(L)'
;MQHWKEAFRLAKFEIKASKWMFPVSFILFILIGLSIASSLGEYLENGFVGPDFFFTLLFTFAPAWTRPKDFQMKSINETMGAAPSVMMLKMLPVKEDVLIRSRFLIYYVLALPVQVVFLVMLYAISPALWDVLSVGGYIAFSVIWLAFSVYFGSIFPASESGDKTRTSTIVWYGVIVLIIYASVLMGFHCITEQGVLYWTIIAAQNWPLLSSVISILMAVLGVKYWKHYMTKQMRKVDYL
;
A
#
# COMPACT_ATOMS: atom_id res chain seq x y z
N MET A 1 -10.28 -22.37 11.27
CA MET A 1 -9.46 -21.59 12.23
C MET A 1 -7.99 -22.02 12.29
N GLN A 2 -7.66 -23.31 12.13
CA GLN A 2 -6.27 -23.80 12.19
C GLN A 2 -5.31 -23.13 11.18
N HIS A 3 -5.73 -22.96 9.92
CA HIS A 3 -4.95 -22.29 8.88
C HIS A 3 -4.55 -20.84 9.19
N TRP A 4 -5.42 -20.08 9.88
CA TRP A 4 -5.10 -18.71 10.29
C TRP A 4 -4.06 -18.67 11.41
N LYS A 5 -4.12 -19.61 12.35
CA LYS A 5 -3.12 -19.74 13.41
C LYS A 5 -1.74 -20.10 12.84
N GLU A 6 -1.70 -21.02 11.88
CA GLU A 6 -0.48 -21.39 11.15
C GLU A 6 0.08 -20.21 10.36
N ALA A 7 -0.77 -19.51 9.60
CA ALA A 7 -0.37 -18.32 8.83
C ALA A 7 0.20 -17.22 9.74
N PHE A 8 -0.43 -16.98 10.90
CA PHE A 8 0.07 -16.04 11.89
C PHE A 8 1.40 -16.48 12.50
N ARG A 9 1.58 -17.77 12.77
CA ARG A 9 2.84 -18.31 13.30
C ARG A 9 3.99 -18.09 12.30
N LEU A 10 3.75 -18.32 11.01
CA LEU A 10 4.72 -18.03 9.94
C LEU A 10 5.01 -16.53 9.86
N ALA A 11 3.96 -15.69 9.86
CA ALA A 11 4.10 -14.24 9.82
C ALA A 11 4.91 -13.68 10.99
N LYS A 12 4.71 -14.22 12.19
CA LYS A 12 5.38 -13.76 13.42
C LYS A 12 6.91 -13.83 13.34
N PHE A 13 7.46 -14.86 12.69
CA PHE A 13 8.92 -14.98 12.52
C PHE A 13 9.49 -13.83 11.68
N GLU A 14 8.83 -13.52 10.57
CA GLU A 14 9.25 -12.45 9.66
C GLU A 14 9.03 -11.06 10.25
N ILE A 15 7.92 -10.84 10.96
CA ILE A 15 7.67 -9.59 11.69
C ILE A 15 8.75 -9.37 12.74
N LYS A 16 9.15 -10.43 13.48
CA LYS A 16 10.22 -10.34 14.48
C LYS A 16 11.58 -10.03 13.84
N ALA A 17 11.87 -10.61 12.68
CA ALA A 17 13.07 -10.29 11.91
C ALA A 17 13.06 -8.85 11.36
N SER A 18 11.87 -8.33 11.03
CA SER A 18 11.67 -7.00 10.45
C SER A 18 11.48 -5.89 11.49
N LYS A 19 11.68 -6.15 12.79
CA LYS A 19 11.36 -5.19 13.88
C LYS A 19 12.05 -3.83 13.73
N TRP A 20 13.26 -3.80 13.16
CA TRP A 20 14.03 -2.57 12.93
C TRP A 20 13.49 -1.71 11.79
N MET A 21 12.66 -2.28 10.92
CA MET A 21 12.06 -1.55 9.82
C MET A 21 10.83 -0.75 10.23
N PHE A 22 10.20 -1.07 11.36
CA PHE A 22 9.14 -0.24 11.93
C PHE A 22 9.60 1.19 12.21
N PRO A 23 10.65 1.45 13.02
CA PRO A 23 11.08 2.82 13.28
C PRO A 23 11.55 3.55 12.02
N VAL A 24 12.18 2.86 11.07
CA VAL A 24 12.56 3.46 9.77
C VAL A 24 11.32 3.89 8.98
N SER A 25 10.29 3.04 8.94
CA SER A 25 9.01 3.38 8.32
C SER A 25 8.37 4.58 9.01
N PHE A 26 8.36 4.60 10.34
CA PHE A 26 7.84 5.72 11.11
C PHE A 26 8.55 7.02 10.76
N ILE A 27 9.89 7.05 10.76
CA ILE A 27 10.66 8.25 10.42
C ILE A 27 10.32 8.73 9.01
N LEU A 28 10.25 7.81 8.03
CA LEU A 28 9.90 8.15 6.65
C LEU A 28 8.50 8.79 6.56
N PHE A 29 7.50 8.20 7.23
CA PHE A 29 6.14 8.72 7.27
C PHE A 29 6.05 10.06 7.99
N ILE A 30 6.83 10.27 9.06
CA ILE A 30 6.89 11.56 9.77
C ILE A 30 7.46 12.64 8.86
N LEU A 31 8.60 12.39 8.20
CA LEU A 31 9.23 13.38 7.32
C LEU A 31 8.33 13.77 6.16
N ILE A 32 7.70 12.79 5.50
CA ILE A 32 6.76 13.04 4.41
C ILE A 32 5.49 13.71 4.95
N GLY A 33 5.00 13.30 6.12
CA GLY A 33 3.83 13.91 6.76
C GLY A 33 4.02 15.38 7.10
N LEU A 34 5.19 15.76 7.60
CA LEU A 34 5.54 17.15 7.83
C LEU A 34 5.56 17.96 6.53
N SER A 35 6.13 17.40 5.45
CA SER A 35 6.15 18.04 4.14
C SER A 35 4.75 18.20 3.53
N ILE A 36 3.86 17.22 3.73
CA ILE A 36 2.47 17.31 3.28
C ILE A 36 1.72 18.34 4.12
N ALA A 37 1.87 18.29 5.45
CA ALA A 37 1.21 19.23 6.34
C ALA A 37 1.60 20.69 6.09
N SER A 38 2.87 20.95 5.77
CA SER A 38 3.36 22.30 5.48
C SER A 38 2.89 22.84 4.12
N SER A 39 2.62 21.96 3.15
CA SER A 39 2.15 22.33 1.80
C SER A 39 0.63 22.27 1.67
N LEU A 40 -0.10 21.81 2.70
CA LEU A 40 -1.52 21.54 2.59
C LEU A 40 -2.38 22.81 2.43
N GLY A 41 -1.98 23.93 3.04
CA GLY A 41 -2.71 25.20 2.86
C GLY A 41 -2.66 25.66 1.40
N GLU A 42 -1.44 25.76 0.85
CA GLU A 42 -1.23 26.11 -0.57
C GLU A 42 -1.88 25.09 -1.52
N TYR A 43 -1.89 23.81 -1.14
CA TYR A 43 -2.59 22.76 -1.89
C TYR A 43 -4.08 23.01 -2.01
N LEU A 44 -4.74 23.35 -0.91
CA LEU A 44 -6.19 23.58 -0.87
C LEU A 44 -6.59 24.84 -1.65
N GLU A 45 -5.71 25.84 -1.69
CA GLU A 45 -5.97 27.10 -2.40
C GLU A 45 -5.62 27.02 -3.89
N ASN A 46 -4.46 26.45 -4.24
CA ASN A 46 -3.89 26.51 -5.60
C ASN A 46 -3.94 25.17 -6.35
N GLY A 47 -4.39 24.09 -5.72
CA GLY A 47 -4.56 22.78 -6.34
C GLY A 47 -3.26 22.05 -6.71
N PHE A 48 -2.10 22.45 -6.17
CA PHE A 48 -0.79 21.91 -6.56
C PHE A 48 -0.72 20.36 -6.49
N VAL A 49 -0.29 19.67 -7.55
CA VAL A 49 -0.35 18.18 -7.65
C VAL A 49 0.66 17.43 -6.76
N GLY A 50 1.64 18.12 -6.17
CA GLY A 50 2.71 17.46 -5.40
C GLY A 50 2.20 16.60 -4.23
N PRO A 51 1.38 17.13 -3.32
CA PRO A 51 0.75 16.37 -2.25
C PRO A 51 0.02 15.11 -2.72
N ASP A 52 -0.73 15.15 -3.82
CA ASP A 52 -1.40 13.96 -4.38
C ASP A 52 -0.43 12.83 -4.70
N PHE A 53 0.68 13.18 -5.36
CA PHE A 53 1.70 12.23 -5.75
C PHE A 53 2.36 11.61 -4.52
N PHE A 54 2.81 12.43 -3.57
CA PHE A 54 3.47 11.94 -2.35
C PHE A 54 2.53 11.14 -1.46
N PHE A 55 1.29 11.60 -1.28
CA PHE A 55 0.30 10.92 -0.45
C PHE A 55 -0.01 9.52 -1.03
N THR A 56 -0.21 9.42 -2.34
CA THR A 56 -0.50 8.13 -2.97
C THR A 56 0.70 7.19 -2.94
N LEU A 57 1.90 7.72 -3.18
CA LEU A 57 3.14 6.95 -3.11
C LEU A 57 3.37 6.42 -1.70
N LEU A 58 3.11 7.24 -0.68
CA LEU A 58 3.21 6.88 0.73
C LEU A 58 2.26 5.75 1.11
N PHE A 59 0.98 5.83 0.71
CA PHE A 59 0.00 4.79 1.04
C PHE A 59 0.16 3.51 0.22
N THR A 60 0.81 3.57 -0.95
CA THR A 60 0.99 2.40 -1.82
C THR A 60 2.36 1.74 -1.62
N PHE A 61 3.43 2.47 -1.90
CA PHE A 61 4.78 1.92 -2.08
C PHE A 61 5.60 1.92 -0.79
N ALA A 62 5.42 2.90 0.09
CA ALA A 62 6.26 3.03 1.28
C ALA A 62 6.27 1.77 2.17
N PRO A 63 5.13 1.09 2.45
CA PRO A 63 5.16 -0.13 3.25
C PRO A 63 5.90 -1.30 2.58
N ALA A 64 5.99 -1.30 1.24
CA ALA A 64 6.75 -2.32 0.52
C ALA A 64 8.25 -2.05 0.59
N TRP A 65 8.65 -0.78 0.41
CA TRP A 65 10.06 -0.36 0.43
C TRP A 65 10.72 -0.49 1.78
N THR A 66 9.96 -0.34 2.86
CA THR A 66 10.52 -0.43 4.21
C THR A 66 10.75 -1.87 4.66
N ARG A 67 10.27 -2.89 3.93
CA ARG A 67 10.56 -4.28 4.30
C ARG A 67 12.04 -4.63 4.10
N PRO A 68 12.62 -5.54 4.90
CA PRO A 68 13.99 -5.99 4.67
C PRO A 68 14.12 -6.61 3.28
N LYS A 69 15.23 -6.32 2.60
CA LYS A 69 15.48 -6.81 1.23
C LYS A 69 15.33 -8.32 1.11
N ASP A 70 15.68 -9.07 2.15
CA ASP A 70 15.61 -10.54 2.14
C ASP A 70 14.19 -11.12 2.07
N PHE A 71 13.18 -10.31 2.41
CA PHE A 71 11.77 -10.66 2.29
C PHE A 71 11.08 -10.00 1.09
N GLN A 72 11.81 -9.17 0.34
CA GLN A 72 11.32 -8.54 -0.89
C GLN A 72 11.55 -9.46 -2.09
N MET A 73 10.82 -9.17 -3.17
CA MET A 73 11.03 -9.82 -4.46
C MET A 73 12.45 -9.55 -4.97
N LYS A 74 13.18 -10.62 -5.28
CA LYS A 74 14.53 -10.56 -5.87
C LYS A 74 14.54 -11.35 -7.17
N SER A 75 15.37 -10.94 -8.13
CA SER A 75 15.68 -11.78 -9.28
C SER A 75 16.50 -12.98 -8.81
N ILE A 76 15.99 -14.18 -9.01
CA ILE A 76 16.71 -15.42 -8.70
C ILE A 76 17.63 -15.74 -9.88
N ASN A 77 17.07 -15.69 -11.08
CA ASN A 77 17.76 -15.83 -12.36
C ASN A 77 17.38 -14.67 -13.29
N GLU A 78 18.03 -14.54 -14.44
CA GLU A 78 17.74 -13.46 -15.41
C GLU A 78 16.28 -13.43 -15.88
N THR A 79 15.57 -14.56 -15.81
CA THR A 79 14.22 -14.75 -16.34
C THR A 79 13.15 -14.90 -15.26
N MET A 80 13.52 -14.94 -13.98
CA MET A 80 12.58 -15.21 -12.89
C MET A 80 12.89 -14.37 -11.65
N GLY A 81 11.89 -13.63 -11.20
CA GLY A 81 11.90 -12.96 -9.91
C GLY A 81 10.86 -13.56 -8.97
N ALA A 82 11.23 -13.82 -7.71
CA ALA A 82 10.29 -14.16 -6.64
C ALA A 82 10.89 -13.75 -5.28
N ALA A 83 10.09 -13.76 -4.22
CA ALA A 83 10.63 -13.58 -2.88
C ALA A 83 11.35 -14.86 -2.41
N PRO A 84 12.63 -14.80 -1.99
CA PRO A 84 13.36 -15.99 -1.52
C PRO A 84 12.65 -16.71 -0.37
N SER A 85 12.00 -15.94 0.51
CA SER A 85 11.19 -16.46 1.62
C SER A 85 10.00 -17.30 1.13
N VAL A 86 9.33 -16.89 0.04
CA VAL A 86 8.21 -17.63 -0.55
C VAL A 86 8.68 -18.93 -1.17
N MET A 87 9.80 -18.91 -1.90
CA MET A 87 10.38 -20.12 -2.48
C MET A 87 10.74 -21.15 -1.43
N MET A 88 11.45 -20.73 -0.38
CA MET A 88 11.85 -21.62 0.71
C MET A 88 10.63 -22.22 1.41
N LEU A 89 9.60 -21.42 1.69
CA LEU A 89 8.36 -21.90 2.30
C LEU A 89 7.57 -22.83 1.38
N LYS A 90 7.69 -22.69 0.06
CA LYS A 90 7.04 -23.55 -0.93
C LYS A 90 7.64 -24.95 -1.01
N MET A 91 8.92 -25.11 -0.64
CA MET A 91 9.58 -26.42 -0.53
C MET A 91 9.19 -27.18 0.75
N LEU A 92 8.61 -26.49 1.74
CA LEU A 92 8.12 -27.11 2.96
C LEU A 92 6.70 -27.65 2.76
N PRO A 93 6.24 -28.63 3.58
CA PRO A 93 4.88 -29.18 3.53
C PRO A 93 3.83 -28.20 4.11
N VAL A 94 3.84 -26.95 3.64
CA VAL A 94 2.91 -25.87 4.02
C VAL A 94 1.86 -25.71 2.92
N LYS A 95 0.59 -25.69 3.32
CA LYS A 95 -0.52 -25.47 2.38
C LYS A 95 -0.42 -24.09 1.73
N GLU A 96 -0.68 -24.01 0.42
CA GLU A 96 -0.64 -22.76 -0.36
C GLU A 96 -1.46 -21.63 0.26
N ASP A 97 -2.70 -21.94 0.67
CA ASP A 97 -3.61 -20.97 1.29
C ASP A 97 -3.04 -20.38 2.59
N VAL A 98 -2.30 -21.18 3.37
CA VAL A 98 -1.63 -20.72 4.60
C VAL A 98 -0.50 -19.75 4.26
N LEU A 99 0.29 -20.06 3.22
CA LEU A 99 1.39 -19.22 2.75
C LEU A 99 0.87 -17.87 2.21
N ILE A 100 -0.15 -17.89 1.35
CA ILE A 100 -0.78 -16.68 0.80
C ILE A 100 -1.31 -15.80 1.94
N ARG A 101 -2.04 -16.39 2.90
CA ARG A 101 -2.55 -15.64 4.06
C ARG A 101 -1.42 -15.06 4.90
N SER A 102 -0.31 -15.77 5.08
CA SER A 102 0.83 -15.26 5.84
C SER A 102 1.41 -14.01 5.19
N ARG A 103 1.59 -14.00 3.86
CA ARG A 103 2.16 -12.87 3.11
C ARG A 103 1.33 -11.60 3.27
N PHE A 104 0.03 -11.71 3.05
CA PHE A 104 -0.91 -10.60 3.21
C PHE A 104 -0.95 -10.10 4.66
N LEU A 105 -0.93 -11.01 5.63
CA LEU A 105 -0.94 -10.66 7.05
C LEU A 105 0.32 -9.88 7.46
N ILE A 106 1.50 -10.31 6.97
CA ILE A 106 2.75 -9.58 7.20
C ILE A 106 2.64 -8.16 6.64
N TYR A 107 2.21 -8.03 5.39
CA TYR A 107 2.06 -6.72 4.76
C TYR A 107 1.16 -5.78 5.58
N TYR A 108 -0.04 -6.24 5.97
CA TYR A 108 -0.98 -5.38 6.71
C TYR A 108 -0.51 -5.05 8.13
N VAL A 109 0.14 -6.00 8.83
CA VAL A 109 0.67 -5.75 10.17
C VAL A 109 1.82 -4.75 10.16
N LEU A 110 2.62 -4.72 9.08
CA LEU A 110 3.68 -3.73 8.91
C LEU A 110 3.16 -2.38 8.41
N ALA A 111 2.18 -2.37 7.50
CA ALA A 111 1.69 -1.16 6.84
C ALA A 111 0.68 -0.37 7.67
N LEU A 112 -0.40 -1.02 8.12
CA LEU A 112 -1.57 -0.33 8.67
C LEU A 112 -1.27 0.44 9.96
N PRO A 113 -0.51 -0.08 10.95
CA PRO A 113 -0.21 0.67 12.15
C PRO A 113 0.54 1.97 11.87
N VAL A 114 1.49 1.93 10.93
CA VAL A 114 2.29 3.12 10.56
C VAL A 114 1.39 4.15 9.85
N GLN A 115 0.53 3.71 8.94
CA GLN A 115 -0.42 4.58 8.23
C GLN A 115 -1.47 5.20 9.16
N VAL A 116 -1.98 4.44 10.13
CA VAL A 116 -2.91 4.95 11.15
C VAL A 116 -2.24 6.03 11.97
N VAL A 117 -1.01 5.81 12.45
CA VAL A 117 -0.29 6.84 13.22
C VAL A 117 0.01 8.06 12.35
N PHE A 118 0.37 7.87 11.08
CA PHE A 118 0.56 8.97 10.14
C PHE A 118 -0.70 9.81 9.99
N LEU A 119 -1.88 9.20 9.82
CA LEU A 119 -3.14 9.93 9.73
C LEU A 119 -3.43 10.70 11.03
N VAL A 120 -3.31 10.03 12.18
CA VAL A 120 -3.48 10.71 13.49
C VAL A 120 -2.53 11.91 13.62
N MET A 121 -1.28 11.75 13.22
CA MET A 121 -0.29 12.83 13.23
C MET A 121 -0.68 13.95 12.26
N LEU A 122 -1.03 13.61 11.02
CA LEU A 122 -1.43 14.58 9.99
C LEU A 122 -2.60 15.44 10.47
N TYR A 123 -3.61 14.85 11.10
CA TYR A 123 -4.70 15.60 11.71
C TYR A 123 -4.24 16.48 12.87
N ALA A 124 -3.35 15.97 13.74
CA ALA A 124 -2.91 16.71 14.91
C ALA A 124 -2.06 17.95 14.57
N ILE A 125 -1.34 17.93 13.44
CA ILE A 125 -0.37 18.99 13.07
C ILE A 125 -0.85 19.92 11.96
N SER A 126 -1.98 19.64 11.31
CA SER A 126 -2.45 20.40 10.15
C SER A 126 -3.75 21.15 10.47
N PRO A 127 -3.66 22.43 10.89
CA PRO A 127 -4.85 23.26 11.14
C PRO A 127 -5.75 23.40 9.92
N ALA A 128 -5.16 23.42 8.72
CA ALA A 128 -5.91 23.51 7.46
C ALA A 128 -6.93 22.37 7.28
N LEU A 129 -6.67 21.19 7.87
CA LEU A 129 -7.65 20.08 7.86
C LEU A 129 -8.81 20.32 8.81
N TRP A 130 -8.63 21.05 9.91
CA TRP A 130 -9.69 21.34 10.88
C TRP A 130 -10.74 22.29 10.32
N ASP A 131 -10.30 23.22 9.47
CA ASP A 131 -11.18 24.19 8.83
C ASP A 131 -12.06 23.56 7.74
N VAL A 132 -11.57 22.50 7.08
CA VAL A 132 -12.25 21.85 5.96
C VAL A 132 -13.00 20.59 6.37
N LEU A 133 -12.45 19.80 7.30
CA LEU A 133 -13.01 18.53 7.72
C LEU A 133 -13.47 18.57 9.18
N SER A 134 -14.73 18.21 9.37
CA SER A 134 -15.21 17.80 10.69
C SER A 134 -14.47 16.55 11.17
N VAL A 135 -14.49 16.26 12.48
CA VAL A 135 -13.90 15.02 13.03
C VAL A 135 -14.46 13.77 12.33
N GLY A 136 -15.77 13.74 12.06
CA GLY A 136 -16.41 12.64 11.32
C GLY A 136 -15.95 12.53 9.88
N GLY A 137 -15.82 13.68 9.19
CA GLY A 137 -15.25 13.74 7.84
C GLY A 137 -13.81 13.24 7.80
N TYR A 138 -12.99 13.61 8.79
CA TYR A 138 -11.61 13.15 8.87
C TYR A 138 -11.49 11.64 9.12
N ILE A 139 -12.37 11.06 9.94
CA ILE A 139 -12.46 9.60 10.13
C ILE A 139 -12.80 8.93 8.79
N ALA A 140 -13.78 9.45 8.04
CA ALA A 140 -14.13 8.93 6.73
C ALA A 140 -12.94 9.02 5.75
N PHE A 141 -12.26 10.16 5.70
CA PHE A 141 -11.06 10.38 4.90
C PHE A 141 -9.96 9.34 5.24
N SER A 142 -9.74 9.11 6.53
CA SER A 142 -8.78 8.11 7.02
C SER A 142 -9.14 6.69 6.55
N VAL A 143 -10.43 6.33 6.64
CA VAL A 143 -10.93 5.02 6.18
C VAL A 143 -10.75 4.85 4.67
N ILE A 144 -11.05 5.88 3.87
CA ILE A 144 -10.85 5.87 2.41
C ILE A 144 -9.40 5.55 2.07
N TRP A 145 -8.45 6.24 2.69
CA TRP A 145 -7.03 6.07 2.38
C TRP A 145 -6.42 4.78 2.93
N LEU A 146 -6.86 4.30 4.10
CA LEU A 146 -6.47 2.97 4.59
C LEU A 146 -7.03 1.87 3.67
N ALA A 147 -8.27 1.99 3.22
CA ALA A 147 -8.87 1.06 2.28
C ALA A 147 -8.17 1.09 0.91
N PHE A 148 -7.80 2.28 0.43
CA PHE A 148 -6.97 2.45 -0.76
C PHE A 148 -5.62 1.74 -0.62
N SER A 149 -4.93 1.91 0.51
CA SER A 149 -3.68 1.20 0.77
C SER A 149 -3.86 -0.31 0.83
N VAL A 150 -4.94 -0.81 1.46
CA VAL A 150 -5.24 -2.24 1.44
C VAL A 150 -5.44 -2.75 0.02
N TYR A 151 -6.15 -1.99 -0.82
CA TYR A 151 -6.41 -2.38 -2.21
C TYR A 151 -5.14 -2.45 -3.05
N PHE A 152 -4.41 -1.33 -3.16
CA PHE A 152 -3.22 -1.23 -4.02
C PHE A 152 -1.99 -1.88 -3.38
N GLY A 153 -1.85 -1.78 -2.07
CA GLY A 153 -0.79 -2.41 -1.32
C GLY A 153 -0.80 -3.94 -1.38
N SER A 154 -1.96 -4.55 -1.63
CA SER A 154 -2.08 -6.00 -1.85
C SER A 154 -1.36 -6.51 -3.11
N ILE A 155 -0.96 -5.60 -4.03
CA ILE A 155 -0.12 -5.94 -5.18
C ILE A 155 1.20 -6.57 -4.73
N PHE A 156 1.83 -6.00 -3.70
CA PHE A 156 3.16 -6.43 -3.25
C PHE A 156 3.22 -7.86 -2.71
N PRO A 157 2.38 -8.27 -1.73
CA PRO A 157 2.39 -9.66 -1.29
C PRO A 157 1.96 -10.62 -2.41
N ALA A 158 1.14 -10.16 -3.38
CA ALA A 158 0.78 -10.99 -4.52
C ALA A 158 1.95 -11.17 -5.50
N SER A 159 2.73 -10.12 -5.77
CA SER A 159 3.90 -10.18 -6.66
C SER A 159 5.04 -11.03 -6.09
N GLU A 160 5.09 -11.24 -4.77
CA GLU A 160 6.08 -12.13 -4.12
C GLU A 160 5.98 -13.59 -4.58
N SER A 161 4.82 -14.02 -5.11
CA SER A 161 4.68 -15.36 -5.72
C SER A 161 5.57 -15.56 -6.94
N GLY A 162 6.07 -14.47 -7.52
CA GLY A 162 7.06 -14.48 -8.58
C GLY A 162 6.47 -14.49 -9.97
N ASP A 163 7.28 -14.05 -10.94
CA ASP A 163 6.91 -13.98 -12.35
C ASP A 163 8.10 -14.30 -13.26
N LYS A 164 7.80 -14.81 -14.45
CA LYS A 164 8.77 -15.07 -15.52
C LYS A 164 9.05 -13.78 -16.28
N THR A 165 9.67 -12.82 -15.61
CA THR A 165 9.96 -11.50 -16.18
C THR A 165 11.41 -11.13 -15.95
N ARG A 166 12.07 -10.62 -16.99
CA ARG A 166 13.45 -10.10 -16.87
C ARG A 166 13.46 -8.85 -16.01
N THR A 167 14.50 -8.68 -15.18
CA THR A 167 14.65 -7.52 -14.30
C THR A 167 14.60 -6.20 -15.06
N SER A 168 15.21 -6.12 -16.25
CA SER A 168 15.17 -4.93 -17.10
C SER A 168 13.75 -4.57 -17.53
N THR A 169 12.94 -5.57 -17.85
CA THR A 169 11.53 -5.38 -18.22
C THR A 169 10.71 -4.88 -17.03
N ILE A 170 10.95 -5.39 -15.82
CA ILE A 170 10.27 -4.91 -14.59
C ILE A 170 10.57 -3.43 -14.35
N VAL A 171 11.83 -3.02 -14.49
CA VAL A 171 12.23 -1.60 -14.33
C VAL A 171 11.53 -0.73 -15.35
N TRP A 172 11.53 -1.12 -16.63
CA TRP A 172 10.84 -0.37 -17.69
C TRP A 172 9.34 -0.27 -17.46
N TYR A 173 8.67 -1.37 -17.08
CA TYR A 173 7.25 -1.31 -16.72
C TYR A 173 6.99 -0.43 -15.51
N GLY A 174 7.86 -0.45 -14.49
CA GLY A 174 7.76 0.45 -13.35
C GLY A 174 7.84 1.93 -13.76
N VAL A 175 8.80 2.28 -14.62
CA VAL A 175 8.94 3.64 -15.16
C VAL A 175 7.72 4.04 -15.98
N ILE A 176 7.24 3.17 -16.88
CA ILE A 176 6.06 3.44 -17.70
C ILE A 176 4.81 3.63 -16.82
N VAL A 177 4.59 2.77 -15.84
CA VAL A 177 3.47 2.89 -14.89
C VAL A 177 3.57 4.19 -14.11
N LEU A 178 4.75 4.60 -13.67
CA LEU A 178 4.96 5.87 -12.97
C LEU A 178 4.63 7.08 -13.85
N ILE A 179 5.07 7.06 -15.12
CA ILE A 179 4.78 8.13 -16.09
C ILE A 179 3.28 8.20 -16.34
N ILE A 180 2.64 7.08 -16.66
CA ILE A 180 1.18 7.02 -16.88
C ILE A 180 0.45 7.53 -15.64
N TYR A 181 0.87 7.10 -14.46
CA TYR A 181 0.27 7.53 -13.19
C TYR A 181 0.39 9.05 -12.99
N ALA A 182 1.58 9.62 -13.20
CA ALA A 182 1.81 11.06 -13.11
C ALA A 182 0.98 11.84 -14.16
N SER A 183 0.91 11.34 -15.40
CA SER A 183 0.09 11.92 -16.45
C SER A 183 -1.41 11.89 -16.12
N VAL A 184 -1.90 10.81 -15.50
CA VAL A 184 -3.30 10.72 -15.04
C VAL A 184 -3.57 11.73 -13.93
N LEU A 185 -2.69 11.87 -12.94
CA LEU A 185 -2.84 12.87 -11.89
C LEU A 185 -2.85 14.30 -12.46
N MET A 186 -1.90 14.59 -13.36
CA MET A 186 -1.79 15.91 -13.97
C MET A 186 -3.00 16.21 -14.87
N GLY A 187 -3.43 15.25 -15.69
CA GLY A 187 -4.63 15.38 -16.51
C GLY A 187 -5.90 15.58 -15.68
N PHE A 188 -6.03 14.86 -14.57
CA PHE A 188 -7.13 15.03 -13.63
C PHE A 188 -7.14 16.42 -12.99
N HIS A 189 -5.96 16.92 -12.58
CA HIS A 189 -5.81 18.28 -12.07
C HIS A 189 -6.14 19.35 -13.13
N CYS A 190 -5.69 19.18 -14.38
CA CYS A 190 -6.03 20.11 -15.46
C CYS A 190 -7.53 20.18 -15.77
N ILE A 191 -8.30 19.11 -15.50
CA ILE A 191 -9.74 19.06 -15.77
C ILE A 191 -10.55 19.60 -14.57
N THR A 192 -10.12 19.29 -13.35
CA THR A 192 -10.90 19.60 -12.14
C THR A 192 -10.37 20.79 -11.35
N GLU A 193 -9.27 21.40 -11.80
CA GLU A 193 -8.50 22.47 -11.14
C GLU A 193 -7.95 22.08 -9.75
N GLN A 194 -8.18 20.84 -9.32
CA GLN A 194 -7.91 20.33 -7.98
C GLN A 194 -7.35 18.91 -8.06
N GLY A 195 -6.67 18.48 -6.99
CA GLY A 195 -6.07 17.15 -6.94
C GLY A 195 -7.03 16.05 -6.46
N VAL A 196 -6.62 14.79 -6.64
CA VAL A 196 -7.34 13.60 -6.16
C VAL A 196 -7.54 13.64 -4.64
N LEU A 197 -6.53 14.05 -3.87
CA LEU A 197 -6.56 14.19 -2.42
C LEU A 197 -7.63 15.21 -2.01
N TYR A 198 -7.75 16.35 -2.68
CA TYR A 198 -8.84 17.31 -2.49
C TYR A 198 -10.22 16.68 -2.72
N TRP A 199 -10.39 15.92 -3.81
CA TRP A 199 -11.64 15.21 -4.06
C TRP A 199 -11.95 14.14 -3.02
N THR A 200 -10.94 13.49 -2.45
CA THR A 200 -11.16 12.58 -1.30
C THR A 200 -11.59 13.33 -0.04
N ILE A 201 -11.09 14.55 0.18
CA ILE A 201 -11.54 15.44 1.27
C ILE A 201 -13.01 15.81 1.08
N ILE A 202 -13.40 16.25 -0.13
CA ILE A 202 -14.80 16.58 -0.45
C ILE A 202 -15.70 15.36 -0.25
N ALA A 203 -15.31 14.20 -0.78
CA ALA A 203 -16.11 12.99 -0.68
C ALA A 203 -16.32 12.56 0.79
N ALA A 204 -15.26 12.70 1.61
CA ALA A 204 -15.32 12.39 3.03
C ALA A 204 -16.16 13.40 3.83
N GLN A 205 -16.13 14.68 3.47
CA GLN A 205 -16.93 15.71 4.15
C GLN A 205 -18.41 15.62 3.79
N ASN A 206 -18.74 15.47 2.51
CA ASN A 206 -20.13 15.51 2.02
C ASN A 206 -20.84 14.16 2.15
N TRP A 207 -20.14 13.04 1.94
CA TRP A 207 -20.71 11.70 2.00
C TRP A 207 -19.83 10.73 2.80
N PRO A 208 -19.55 11.02 4.09
CA PRO A 208 -18.59 10.27 4.90
C PRO A 208 -18.91 8.76 4.95
N LEU A 209 -20.17 8.41 5.16
CA LEU A 209 -20.60 7.02 5.28
C LEU A 209 -20.51 6.29 3.94
N LEU A 210 -21.06 6.90 2.88
CA LEU A 210 -21.12 6.29 1.55
C LEU A 210 -19.72 6.07 0.97
N SER A 211 -18.86 7.09 1.03
CA SER A 211 -17.48 7.02 0.55
C SER A 211 -16.68 5.96 1.31
N SER A 212 -16.79 5.92 2.64
CA SER A 212 -16.15 4.89 3.48
C SER A 212 -16.60 3.48 3.11
N VAL A 213 -17.91 3.26 2.94
CA VAL A 213 -18.47 1.94 2.58
C VAL A 213 -17.97 1.50 1.20
N ILE A 214 -18.01 2.38 0.19
CA ILE A 214 -17.51 2.07 -1.15
C ILE A 214 -16.02 1.72 -1.10
N SER A 215 -15.20 2.51 -0.40
CA SER A 215 -13.77 2.24 -0.27
C SER A 215 -13.49 0.90 0.42
N ILE A 216 -14.20 0.56 1.50
CA ILE A 216 -14.07 -0.73 2.17
C ILE A 216 -14.46 -1.88 1.24
N LEU A 217 -15.56 -1.75 0.49
CA LEU A 217 -15.99 -2.77 -0.48
C LEU A 217 -14.93 -2.97 -1.55
N MET A 218 -14.38 -1.88 -2.10
CA MET A 218 -13.29 -1.94 -3.07
C MET A 218 -12.08 -2.64 -2.47
N ALA A 219 -11.64 -2.28 -1.25
CA ALA A 219 -10.54 -2.94 -0.56
C ALA A 219 -10.77 -4.46 -0.43
N VAL A 220 -11.96 -4.89 0.01
CA VAL A 220 -12.31 -6.32 0.13
C VAL A 220 -12.25 -7.04 -1.22
N LEU A 221 -12.77 -6.42 -2.28
CA LEU A 221 -12.69 -6.98 -3.63
C LEU A 221 -11.24 -7.06 -4.12
N GLY A 222 -10.43 -6.04 -3.85
CA GLY A 222 -9.00 -6.00 -4.14
C GLY A 222 -8.26 -7.14 -3.45
N VAL A 223 -8.43 -7.33 -2.14
CA VAL A 223 -7.79 -8.43 -1.40
C VAL A 223 -8.19 -9.78 -1.98
N LYS A 224 -9.47 -9.99 -2.33
CA LYS A 224 -9.92 -11.24 -2.97
C LYS A 224 -9.27 -11.44 -4.33
N TYR A 225 -9.24 -10.40 -5.16
CA TYR A 225 -8.61 -10.42 -6.48
C TYR A 225 -7.11 -10.76 -6.38
N TRP A 226 -6.36 -10.06 -5.52
CA TRP A 226 -4.91 -10.26 -5.37
C TRP A 226 -4.56 -11.62 -4.78
N LYS A 227 -5.36 -12.15 -3.85
CA LYS A 227 -5.19 -13.53 -3.36
C LYS A 227 -5.45 -14.55 -4.45
N HIS A 228 -6.48 -14.34 -5.28
CA HIS A 228 -6.76 -15.21 -6.41
C HIS A 228 -5.63 -15.16 -7.45
N TYR A 229 -5.14 -13.96 -7.77
CA TYR A 229 -3.97 -13.75 -8.63
C TYR A 229 -2.75 -14.52 -8.11
N MET A 230 -2.39 -14.33 -6.83
CA MET A 230 -1.26 -15.00 -6.20
C MET A 230 -1.42 -16.53 -6.25
N THR A 231 -2.62 -17.05 -6.00
CA THR A 231 -2.92 -18.50 -6.09
C THR A 231 -2.67 -19.02 -7.50
N LYS A 232 -3.17 -18.31 -8.52
CA LYS A 232 -2.99 -18.68 -9.92
C LYS A 232 -1.52 -18.65 -10.32
N GLN A 233 -0.77 -17.67 -9.82
CA GLN A 233 0.62 -17.48 -10.14
C GLN A 233 1.52 -18.54 -9.50
N MET A 234 1.32 -18.84 -8.21
CA MET A 234 2.06 -19.89 -7.50
C MET A 234 1.89 -21.29 -8.11
N ARG A 235 0.81 -21.54 -8.85
CA ARG A 235 0.58 -22.80 -9.57
C ARG A 235 1.24 -22.86 -10.95
N LYS A 236 1.56 -21.71 -11.53
CA LYS A 236 2.19 -21.59 -12.85
C LYS A 236 3.71 -21.52 -12.78
N VAL A 237 4.22 -20.94 -11.70
CA VAL A 237 5.64 -20.74 -11.49
C VAL A 237 6.24 -22.06 -11.02
N ASP A 238 7.14 -22.61 -11.83
CA ASP A 238 8.05 -23.67 -11.37
C ASP A 238 9.21 -23.00 -10.66
N TYR A 239 9.46 -23.41 -9.41
CA TYR A 239 10.54 -22.85 -8.58
C TYR A 239 11.81 -23.70 -8.63
N LEU A 240 11.80 -24.81 -9.38
CA LEU A 240 12.91 -25.76 -9.59
C LEU A 240 13.44 -25.71 -11.03
#